data_AF-A0A9E3DVA6-F1
#
_entry.id   AF-A0A9E3DVA6-F1
#
_cell.length_a   1.000
_cell.length_b   1.000
_cell.length_c   1.000
_cell.angle_alpha   90.00
_cell.angle_beta   90.00
_cell.angle_gamma   90.00
#
_symmetry.space_group_name_H-M   'P 1'
#
loop_
_entity.id
_entity.type
_entity.pdbx_description
1 polymer ?
#
loop_
_entity_poly.entity_id
_entity_poly.type
_entity_poly.pdbx_seq_one_letter_code
_entity_poly.pdbx_strand_id
1 'polypeptide(L)'
;MRQSIDIDFPAWDDHASWWETESPRVRERFSIDEAALDGAGKMFGKIGASTVGRSYQEVLAARRDLGVALGRYAEDVAAHIRRSLSEYAETEQDNTRRLSS
;
A
#
# COMPACT_ATOMS: atom_id res chain seq x y z
N MET A 1 -34.41 -13.72 -12.20
CA MET A 1 -33.48 -14.30 -11.21
C MET A 1 -32.82 -13.16 -10.46
N ARG A 2 -33.09 -12.98 -9.15
CA ARG A 2 -32.20 -12.19 -8.30
C ARG A 2 -30.94 -13.03 -8.13
N GLN A 3 -29.80 -12.58 -8.65
CA GLN A 3 -28.53 -13.14 -8.22
C GLN A 3 -28.38 -12.75 -6.74
N SER A 4 -28.50 -13.70 -5.83
CA SER A 4 -28.04 -13.48 -4.46
C SER A 4 -26.52 -13.43 -4.53
N ILE A 5 -25.96 -12.23 -4.36
CA ILE A 5 -24.53 -12.08 -4.16
C ILE A 5 -24.30 -12.52 -2.71
N ASP A 6 -23.80 -13.74 -2.53
CA ASP A 6 -23.32 -14.19 -1.24
C ASP A 6 -21.89 -13.68 -1.08
N ILE A 7 -21.67 -12.78 -0.13
CA ILE A 7 -20.33 -12.22 0.11
C ILE A 7 -19.57 -13.18 1.02
N ASP A 8 -18.45 -13.69 0.50
CA ASP A 8 -17.47 -14.43 1.29
C ASP A 8 -16.67 -13.45 2.17
N PHE A 9 -17.22 -13.10 3.33
CA PHE A 9 -16.58 -12.20 4.28
C PHE A 9 -15.18 -12.66 4.71
N PRO A 10 -14.96 -13.94 5.08
CA PRO A 10 -13.62 -14.43 5.40
C PRO A 10 -12.60 -14.19 4.28
N ALA A 11 -12.94 -14.51 3.03
CA ALA A 11 -12.00 -14.31 1.92
C ALA A 11 -11.63 -12.83 1.72
N TRP A 12 -12.57 -11.92 1.93
CA TRP A 12 -12.30 -10.48 1.84
C TRP A 12 -11.49 -9.94 3.03
N ASP A 13 -11.70 -10.47 4.23
CA ASP A 13 -10.88 -10.11 5.39
C ASP A 13 -9.44 -10.61 5.26
N ASP A 14 -9.26 -11.83 4.74
CA ASP A 14 -7.95 -12.38 4.39
C ASP A 14 -7.24 -11.50 3.34
N HIS A 15 -7.98 -11.02 2.34
CA HIS A 15 -7.45 -10.11 1.31
C HIS A 15 -7.05 -8.76 1.91
N ALA A 16 -7.87 -8.17 2.80
CA ALA A 16 -7.50 -6.95 3.51
C ALA A 16 -6.22 -7.15 4.34
N SER A 17 -6.12 -8.26 5.07
CA SER A 17 -4.95 -8.62 5.88
C SER A 17 -3.69 -8.85 5.05
N TRP A 18 -3.83 -9.38 3.83
CA TRP A 18 -2.73 -9.48 2.87
C TRP A 18 -2.19 -8.09 2.49
N TRP A 19 -3.07 -7.14 2.16
CA TRP A 19 -2.65 -5.76 1.84
C TRP A 19 -1.95 -5.07 3.02
N GLU A 20 -2.41 -5.29 4.24
CA GLU A 20 -1.76 -4.78 5.45
C GLU A 20 -0.35 -5.34 5.65
N THR A 21 -0.16 -6.60 5.28
CA THR A 21 1.16 -7.25 5.31
C THR A 21 2.07 -6.73 4.19
N GLU A 22 1.51 -6.33 3.05
CA GLU A 22 2.26 -5.87 1.90
C GLU A 22 2.77 -4.44 2.04
N SER A 23 2.06 -3.57 2.77
CA SER A 23 2.50 -2.20 3.08
C SER A 23 3.92 -2.13 3.67
N PRO A 24 4.24 -2.79 4.81
CA PRO A 24 5.57 -2.74 5.39
C PRO A 24 6.62 -3.43 4.50
N ARG A 25 6.27 -4.49 3.76
CA ARG A 25 7.17 -5.19 2.84
C ARG A 25 7.63 -4.31 1.69
N VAL A 26 6.71 -3.56 1.09
CA VAL A 26 7.05 -2.63 0.00
C VAL A 26 7.89 -1.48 0.53
N ARG A 27 7.56 -0.94 1.71
CA ARG A 27 8.41 0.09 2.35
C ARG A 27 9.82 -0.40 2.59
N GLU A 28 10.00 -1.63 3.08
CA GLU A 28 11.30 -2.25 3.30
C GLU A 28 12.07 -2.45 1.98
N ARG A 29 11.44 -3.04 0.97
CA ARG A 29 12.06 -3.33 -0.34
C ARG A 29 12.55 -2.08 -1.08
N PHE A 30 11.89 -0.96 -0.85
CA PHE A 30 12.21 0.33 -1.45
C PHE A 30 12.95 1.27 -0.50
N SER A 31 13.18 0.86 0.75
CA SER A 31 13.94 1.64 1.71
C SER A 31 15.36 1.87 1.19
N ILE A 32 15.81 3.11 1.34
CA ILE A 32 17.19 3.51 1.13
C ILE A 32 17.57 4.29 2.37
N ASP A 33 18.62 3.84 3.05
CA ASP A 33 19.13 4.56 4.21
C ASP A 33 19.85 5.86 3.79
N GLU A 34 19.92 6.80 4.72
CA GLU A 34 20.49 8.12 4.45
C GLU A 34 22.00 8.04 4.15
N ALA A 35 22.70 7.08 4.72
CA ALA A 35 24.11 6.83 4.46
C ALA A 35 24.37 6.37 3.01
N ALA A 36 23.47 5.55 2.45
CA ALA A 36 23.51 5.06 1.08
C ALA A 36 23.19 6.18 0.08
N LEU A 37 22.24 7.08 0.42
CA LEU A 37 21.97 8.29 -0.37
C LEU A 37 23.19 9.21 -0.42
N ASP A 38 23.84 9.44 0.71
CA ASP A 38 25.04 10.29 0.80
C ASP A 38 26.27 9.66 0.13
N GLY A 39 26.38 8.33 0.20
CA GLY A 39 27.41 7.56 -0.49
C GLY A 39 27.22 7.56 -2.01
N ALA A 40 25.97 7.51 -2.47
CA ALA A 40 25.60 7.47 -3.88
C ALA A 40 26.16 8.63 -4.71
N GLY A 41 26.11 9.85 -4.18
CA GLY A 41 26.66 11.02 -4.87
C GLY A 41 28.19 10.99 -5.00
N LYS A 42 28.89 10.27 -4.12
CA LYS A 42 30.35 10.26 -4.02
C LYS A 42 30.99 9.10 -4.79
N MET A 43 30.22 8.08 -5.17
CA MET A 43 30.72 6.88 -5.86
C MET A 43 31.33 7.14 -7.24
N PHE A 44 31.00 8.25 -7.89
CA PHE A 44 31.44 8.55 -9.26
C PHE A 44 32.68 9.46 -9.32
N GLY A 45 33.39 9.64 -8.20
CA GLY A 45 34.57 10.49 -8.10
C GLY A 45 34.27 11.99 -8.29
N LYS A 46 35.28 12.86 -8.20
CA LYS A 46 35.09 14.33 -8.24
C LYS A 46 34.41 14.83 -9.51
N ILE A 47 34.71 14.23 -10.67
CA ILE A 47 34.16 14.66 -11.97
C ILE A 47 32.73 14.15 -12.15
N GLY A 48 32.45 12.90 -11.76
CA GLY A 48 31.14 12.29 -11.92
C GLY A 48 30.13 12.67 -10.83
N ALA A 49 30.57 13.19 -9.69
CA ALA A 49 29.71 13.53 -8.56
C ALA A 49 28.63 14.57 -8.91
N SER A 50 28.97 15.62 -9.66
CA SER A 50 28.03 16.70 -9.99
C SER A 50 27.03 16.35 -11.10
N THR A 51 27.26 15.24 -11.82
CA THR A 51 26.42 14.77 -12.92
C THR A 51 25.77 13.44 -12.55
N VAL A 52 26.46 12.34 -12.81
CA VAL A 52 25.97 10.97 -12.60
C VAL A 52 25.67 10.71 -11.13
N GLY A 53 26.52 11.18 -10.21
CA GLY A 53 26.33 11.02 -8.77
C GLY A 53 25.05 11.70 -8.27
N ARG A 54 24.83 12.95 -8.68
CA ARG A 54 23.59 13.68 -8.37
C ARG A 54 22.36 12.98 -8.96
N SER A 55 22.37 12.61 -10.23
CA SER A 55 21.24 11.90 -10.85
C SER A 55 20.97 10.54 -10.19
N TYR A 56 22.02 9.82 -9.78
CA TYR A 56 21.87 8.57 -9.06
C TYR A 56 21.26 8.77 -7.67
N GLN A 57 21.69 9.80 -6.94
CA GLN A 57 21.08 10.18 -5.65
C GLN A 57 19.60 10.57 -5.80
N GLU A 58 19.25 11.33 -6.84
CA GLU A 58 17.86 11.69 -7.15
C GLU A 58 16.99 10.45 -7.42
N VAL A 59 17.50 9.46 -8.18
CA VAL A 59 16.79 8.21 -8.44
C VAL A 59 16.59 7.38 -7.17
N LEU A 60 17.59 7.32 -6.28
CA LEU A 60 17.46 6.62 -5.01
C LEU A 60 16.46 7.31 -4.07
N ALA A 61 16.43 8.64 -4.04
CA ALA A 61 15.43 9.39 -3.30
C ALA A 61 14.02 9.12 -3.84
N ALA A 62 13.85 9.19 -5.17
CA ALA A 62 12.58 8.87 -5.82
C ALA A 62 12.13 7.42 -5.56
N ARG A 63 13.07 6.46 -5.53
CA ARG A 63 12.77 5.06 -5.17
C ARG A 63 12.25 4.95 -3.75
N ARG A 64 12.88 5.63 -2.79
CA ARG A 64 12.43 5.65 -1.40
C ARG A 64 11.02 6.24 -1.29
N ASP A 65 10.77 7.36 -1.95
CA ASP A 65 9.46 8.03 -1.95
C ASP A 65 8.37 7.15 -2.57
N LEU A 66 8.71 6.43 -3.65
CA LEU A 66 7.82 5.45 -4.26
C LEU A 66 7.45 4.33 -3.28
N GLY A 67 8.41 3.83 -2.50
CA GLY A 67 8.15 2.85 -1.45
C GLY A 67 7.13 3.32 -0.41
N VAL A 68 7.23 4.59 0.00
CA VAL A 68 6.28 5.21 0.92
C VAL A 68 4.89 5.33 0.28
N ALA A 69 4.82 5.80 -0.95
CA ALA A 69 3.56 5.96 -1.68
C ALA A 69 2.85 4.62 -1.90
N LEU A 70 3.57 3.58 -2.32
CA LEU A 70 3.01 2.24 -2.50
C LEU A 70 2.56 1.61 -1.18
N GLY A 71 3.31 1.82 -0.09
CA GLY A 71 2.89 1.36 1.24
C GLY A 71 1.58 2.01 1.70
N ARG A 72 1.42 3.32 1.48
CA ARG A 72 0.15 4.02 1.76
C ARG A 72 -1.00 3.49 0.90
N TYR A 73 -0.75 3.26 -0.39
CA TYR A 73 -1.75 2.67 -1.27
C TYR A 73 -2.23 1.31 -0.77
N ALA A 74 -1.32 0.44 -0.31
CA ALA A 74 -1.67 -0.85 0.27
C ALA A 74 -2.56 -0.69 1.54
N GLU A 75 -2.23 0.25 2.42
CA GLU A 75 -3.04 0.59 3.60
C GLU A 75 -4.44 1.09 3.21
N ASP A 76 -4.53 1.97 2.21
CA ASP A 76 -5.79 2.53 1.72
C ASP A 76 -6.70 1.45 1.13
N VAL A 77 -6.14 0.48 0.40
CA VAL A 77 -6.89 -0.65 -0.15
C VAL A 77 -7.43 -1.54 0.97
N ALA A 78 -6.61 -1.92 1.94
CA ALA A 78 -7.07 -2.70 3.09
C ALA A 78 -8.20 -2.00 3.85
N ALA A 79 -8.03 -0.70 4.12
CA ALA A 79 -9.03 0.11 4.80
C ALA A 79 -10.31 0.22 3.98
N HIS A 80 -10.22 0.32 2.65
CA HIS A 80 -11.38 0.34 1.77
C HIS A 80 -12.17 -0.98 1.81
N ILE A 81 -11.48 -2.13 1.72
CA ILE A 81 -12.13 -3.44 1.82
C ILE A 81 -12.91 -3.55 3.14
N ARG A 82 -12.28 -3.23 4.27
CA ARG A 82 -12.91 -3.31 5.59
C ARG A 82 -14.14 -2.41 5.73
N ARG A 83 -14.07 -1.18 5.22
CA ARG A 83 -15.23 -0.27 5.20
C ARG A 83 -16.38 -0.87 4.39
N SER A 84 -16.11 -1.36 3.19
CA SER A 84 -17.12 -1.97 2.32
C SER A 84 -17.78 -3.20 2.96
N LEU A 85 -17.01 -4.04 3.67
CA LEU A 85 -17.58 -5.17 4.41
C LEU A 85 -18.48 -4.73 5.57
N SER A 86 -18.08 -3.70 6.33
CA SER A 86 -18.91 -3.14 7.41
C SER A 86 -20.23 -2.59 6.86
N GLU A 87 -20.15 -1.77 5.81
CA GLU A 87 -21.32 -1.17 5.15
C GLU A 87 -22.29 -2.23 4.63
N TYR A 88 -21.77 -3.33 4.06
CA TYR A 88 -22.60 -4.43 3.60
C TYR A 88 -23.27 -5.18 4.76
N ALA A 89 -22.52 -5.51 5.82
CA ALA A 89 -23.06 -6.18 7.00
C ALA A 89 -24.17 -5.36 7.69
N GLU A 90 -23.96 -4.05 7.81
CA GLU A 90 -24.96 -3.11 8.36
C GLU A 90 -26.22 -3.07 7.47
N THR A 91 -26.05 -3.00 6.16
CA THR A 91 -27.16 -2.98 5.19
C THR A 91 -27.98 -4.28 5.27
N GLU A 92 -27.32 -5.44 5.36
CA GLU A 92 -28.01 -6.74 5.47
C GLU A 92 -28.77 -6.89 6.79
N GLN A 93 -28.20 -6.39 7.90
CA GLN A 93 -28.90 -6.37 9.19
C GLN A 93 -30.15 -5.49 9.16
N ASP A 94 -30.05 -4.30 8.55
CA ASP A 94 -31.18 -3.39 8.42
C ASP A 94 -32.27 -3.94 7.49
N ASN A 95 -31.88 -4.59 6.39
CA ASN A 95 -32.82 -5.29 5.50
C ASN A 95 -33.53 -6.43 6.23
N THR A 96 -32.80 -7.26 6.97
CA THR A 96 -33.37 -8.35 7.78
C THR A 96 -34.37 -7.80 8.79
N ARG A 97 -34.03 -6.71 9.50
CA ARG A 97 -34.93 -6.06 10.46
C ARG A 97 -36.23 -5.59 9.79
N ARG A 98 -36.12 -4.90 8.64
CA ARG A 98 -37.27 -4.38 7.89
C ARG A 98 -38.18 -5.47 7.30
N LEU A 99 -37.62 -6.61 6.92
CA LEU A 99 -38.38 -7.74 6.37
C LEU A 99 -38.99 -8.62 7.46
N SER A 100 -38.51 -8.51 8.70
CA SER A 100 -39.02 -9.25 9.87
C SER A 100 -40.09 -8.50 10.68
N SER A 101 -40.32 -7.21 10.38
CA SER A 101 -41.37 -6.37 10.99
C SER A 101 -42.60 -6.28 10.10
#